data_AF-A0AAV5KM09-F1
#
_entry.id   AF-A0AAV5KM09-F1
#
_cell.length_a   1.000
_cell.length_b   1.000
_cell.length_c   1.000
_cell.angle_alpha   90.00
_cell.angle_beta   90.00
_cell.angle_gamma   90.00
#
_symmetry.space_group_name_H-M   'P 1'
#
loop_
_entity.id
_entity.type
_entity.pdbx_description
1 polymer ?
#
loop_
_entity_poly.entity_id
_entity_poly.type
_entity_poly.pdbx_seq_one_letter_code
_entity_poly.pdbx_strand_id
1 'polypeptide(L)'
;MIIFLFFYAIFVANAAEVIRSVEVKCMTRRCSRGGPAVGYPFWLRDRQPECCGAREIPGFELFCDDKKKTVLRLPNSIVNLSILLPSGSSILKA
;
A
#
# COMPACT_ATOMS: atom_id res chain seq x y z
N MET A 1 -25.96 11.94 -30.33
CA MET A 1 -25.90 10.66 -29.59
C MET A 1 -24.57 9.94 -29.79
N ILE A 2 -24.12 9.71 -31.03
CA ILE A 2 -22.86 9.01 -31.36
C ILE A 2 -21.62 9.71 -30.78
N ILE A 3 -21.53 11.04 -30.87
CA ILE A 3 -20.41 11.82 -30.34
C ILE A 3 -20.25 11.63 -28.83
N PHE A 4 -21.36 11.64 -28.08
CA PHE A 4 -21.34 11.40 -26.62
C PHE A 4 -20.89 9.97 -26.28
N LEU A 5 -21.33 8.97 -27.05
CA LEU A 5 -20.89 7.59 -26.86
C LEU A 5 -19.39 7.42 -27.14
N PHE A 6 -18.87 8.13 -28.14
CA PHE A 6 -17.45 8.14 -28.47
C PHE A 6 -16.61 8.76 -27.34
N PHE A 7 -17.02 9.93 -26.83
CA PHE A 7 -16.35 10.56 -25.68
C PHE A 7 -16.43 9.70 -24.41
N TYR A 8 -17.58 9.07 -24.16
CA TYR A 8 -17.75 8.15 -23.04
C TYR A 8 -16.82 6.93 -23.16
N ALA A 9 -16.71 6.32 -24.34
CA ALA A 9 -15.81 5.20 -24.58
C ALA A 9 -14.34 5.59 -24.36
N ILE A 10 -13.92 6.78 -24.82
CA ILE A 10 -12.57 7.31 -24.57
C ILE A 10 -12.35 7.50 -23.06
N PHE A 11 -13.30 8.11 -22.35
CA PHE A 11 -13.19 8.31 -20.90
C PHE A 11 -13.03 6.98 -20.14
N VAL A 12 -13.84 5.97 -20.49
CA VAL A 12 -13.76 4.63 -19.89
C VAL A 12 -12.42 3.97 -20.18
N ALA A 13 -11.91 4.05 -21.41
CA ALA A 13 -10.60 3.47 -21.77
C ALA A 13 -9.45 4.08 -20.97
N ASN A 14 -9.44 5.41 -20.80
CA ASN A 14 -8.43 6.09 -19.99
C ASN A 14 -8.58 5.76 -18.50
N ALA A 15 -9.80 5.71 -17.97
CA ALA A 15 -10.05 5.32 -16.59
C ALA A 15 -9.60 3.88 -16.30
N ALA A 16 -9.84 2.96 -17.24
CA ALA A 16 -9.40 1.56 -17.11
C ALA A 16 -7.87 1.44 -17.01
N GLU A 17 -7.12 2.21 -17.78
CA GLU A 17 -5.64 2.21 -17.72
C GLU A 17 -5.13 2.73 -16.37
N VAL A 18 -5.76 3.79 -15.83
CA VAL A 18 -5.43 4.31 -14.50
C VAL A 18 -5.71 3.26 -13.42
N ILE A 19 -6.84 2.57 -13.47
CA ILE A 19 -7.19 1.53 -12.49
C ILE A 19 -6.16 0.39 -12.51
N ARG A 20 -5.75 -0.09 -13.69
CA ARG A 20 -4.72 -1.13 -13.81
C ARG A 20 -3.37 -0.68 -13.24
N SER A 21 -2.99 0.58 -13.48
CA SER A 21 -1.76 1.15 -12.92
C SER A 21 -1.79 1.16 -11.39
N VAL A 22 -2.93 1.55 -10.80
CA VAL A 22 -3.12 1.56 -9.34
C VAL A 22 -3.09 0.15 -8.77
N GLU A 23 -3.75 -0.80 -9.41
CA GLU A 23 -3.73 -2.21 -8.99
C GLU A 23 -2.30 -2.76 -8.92
N VAL A 24 -1.51 -2.55 -9.97
CA VAL A 24 -0.10 -2.99 -10.02
C VAL A 24 0.76 -2.28 -8.96
N LYS A 25 0.56 -0.98 -8.78
CA LYS A 25 1.30 -0.17 -7.79
C LYS A 25 0.96 -0.58 -6.35
N CYS A 26 -0.29 -0.96 -6.10
CA CYS A 26 -0.79 -1.34 -4.78
C CYS A 26 -0.79 -2.85 -4.51
N MET A 27 -0.18 -3.65 -5.40
CA MET A 27 0.08 -5.06 -5.13
C MET A 27 0.84 -5.23 -3.81
N THR A 28 0.51 -6.31 -3.11
CA THR A 28 1.11 -6.67 -1.82
C THR A 28 2.64 -6.76 -1.95
N ARG A 29 3.36 -6.10 -1.05
CA ARG A 29 4.83 -6.11 -1.01
C ARG A 29 5.35 -6.74 0.29
N ARG A 30 6.63 -7.11 0.29
CA ARG A 30 7.34 -7.66 1.47
C ARG A 30 8.73 -7.05 1.55
N CYS A 31 9.27 -6.85 2.76
CA CYS A 31 10.68 -6.44 2.93
C CYS A 31 11.66 -7.58 2.63
N SER A 32 11.29 -8.82 3.00
CA SER A 32 12.04 -10.05 2.78
C SER A 32 11.12 -11.21 2.37
N ARG A 33 11.68 -12.29 1.80
CA ARG A 33 10.90 -13.45 1.30
C ARG A 33 10.05 -14.11 2.40
N GLY A 34 10.59 -14.18 3.62
CA GLY A 34 9.89 -14.70 4.79
C GLY A 34 9.10 -13.65 5.58
N GLY A 35 9.25 -12.36 5.25
CA GLY A 35 8.59 -11.27 5.96
C GLY A 35 7.07 -11.23 5.73
N PRO A 36 6.35 -10.46 6.57
CA PRO A 36 4.90 -10.30 6.43
C PRO A 36 4.54 -9.66 5.09
N ALA A 37 3.39 -10.08 4.56
CA ALA A 37 2.80 -9.50 3.35
C ALA A 37 2.10 -8.19 3.71
N VAL A 38 2.53 -7.08 3.09
CA VAL A 38 2.00 -5.74 3.33
C VAL A 38 1.09 -5.31 2.18
N GLY A 39 -0.14 -4.95 2.52
CA GLY A 39 -1.12 -4.33 1.64
C GLY A 39 -2.12 -3.53 2.46
N TYR A 40 -3.11 -2.96 1.77
CA TYR A 40 -4.15 -2.14 2.38
C TYR A 40 -4.72 -2.80 3.66
N PRO A 41 -4.91 -2.05 4.77
CA PRO A 41 -4.78 -0.60 4.91
C PRO A 41 -3.35 -0.08 5.07
N PHE A 42 -2.36 -0.97 5.18
CA PHE A 42 -0.94 -0.63 5.33
C PHE A 42 -0.24 -0.47 3.98
N TRP A 43 0.86 0.28 3.99
CA TRP A 43 1.69 0.42 2.80
C TRP A 43 3.17 0.59 3.18
N LEU A 44 4.07 0.13 2.32
CA LEU A 44 5.52 0.30 2.49
C LEU A 44 5.99 1.60 1.84
N ARG A 45 6.47 2.54 2.65
CA ARG A 45 6.91 3.87 2.21
C ARG A 45 7.83 3.86 0.99
N ASP A 46 8.79 2.95 0.98
CA ASP A 46 9.85 2.89 -0.04
C ASP A 46 9.53 1.93 -1.20
N ARG A 47 8.37 1.24 -1.18
CA ARG A 47 8.04 0.18 -2.15
C ARG A 47 6.64 0.25 -2.74
N GLN A 48 5.74 1.01 -2.12
CA GLN A 48 4.38 1.26 -2.58
C GLN A 48 4.15 2.78 -2.55
N PRO A 49 3.34 3.34 -3.45
CA PRO A 49 2.89 4.71 -3.32
C PRO A 49 1.93 4.85 -2.13
N GLU A 50 1.90 6.04 -1.54
CA GLU A 50 1.06 6.38 -0.38
C GLU A 50 -0.44 6.17 -0.63
N CYS A 51 -0.90 6.26 -1.88
CA CYS A 51 -2.29 5.99 -2.25
C CYS A 51 -2.74 4.54 -1.99
N CYS A 52 -1.80 3.62 -1.74
CA CYS A 52 -2.11 2.23 -1.43
C CYS A 52 -2.47 1.99 0.04
N GLY A 53 -2.23 2.97 0.91
CA GLY A 53 -2.58 2.92 2.33
C GLY A 53 -3.86 3.67 2.65
N ALA A 54 -4.36 3.47 3.87
CA ALA A 54 -5.43 4.27 4.45
C ALA A 54 -4.92 5.70 4.77
N ARG A 55 -4.90 6.58 3.77
CA ARG A 55 -4.39 7.96 3.87
C ARG A 55 -5.03 8.81 4.97
N GLU A 56 -6.26 8.49 5.34
CA GLU A 56 -7.04 9.25 6.32
C GLU A 56 -6.68 8.92 7.78
N ILE A 57 -5.81 7.92 8.02
CA ILE A 57 -5.49 7.45 9.36
C ILE A 57 -3.97 7.32 9.53
N PRO A 58 -3.36 7.99 10.53
CA PRO A 58 -1.94 7.82 10.80
C PRO A 58 -1.67 6.43 11.41
N GLY A 59 -0.45 5.90 11.22
CA GLY A 59 -0.05 4.61 11.79
C GLY A 59 -0.26 3.39 10.88
N PHE A 60 -0.54 3.61 9.60
CA PHE A 60 -0.55 2.55 8.58
C PHE A 60 0.71 2.55 7.69
N GLU A 61 1.64 3.46 7.96
CA GLU A 61 2.92 3.55 7.26
C GLU A 61 3.92 2.53 7.83
N LEU A 62 4.45 1.69 6.94
CA LEU A 62 5.49 0.71 7.24
C LEU A 62 6.77 1.06 6.46
N PHE A 63 7.93 0.67 7.00
CA PHE A 63 9.21 0.80 6.33
C PHE A 63 10.02 -0.49 6.43
N CYS A 64 10.99 -0.65 5.54
CA CYS A 64 11.97 -1.73 5.62
C CYS A 64 13.23 -1.20 6.29
N ASP A 65 13.71 -1.88 7.33
CA ASP A 65 15.04 -1.57 7.88
C ASP A 65 16.16 -2.13 6.98
N ASP A 66 17.40 -1.78 7.31
CA ASP A 66 18.60 -2.25 6.61
C ASP A 66 18.75 -3.79 6.64
N LYS A 67 18.11 -4.44 7.62
CA LYS A 67 18.07 -5.90 7.78
C LYS A 67 16.88 -6.54 7.07
N LYS A 68 16.17 -5.79 6.22
CA LYS A 68 14.98 -6.22 5.46
C LYS A 68 13.83 -6.71 6.35
N LYS A 69 13.73 -6.19 7.57
CA LYS A 69 12.59 -6.40 8.47
C LYS A 69 11.54 -5.34 8.22
N THR A 70 10.28 -5.74 8.37
CA THR A 70 9.15 -4.81 8.29
C THR A 70 8.98 -4.12 9.63
N VAL A 71 8.94 -2.79 9.61
CA VAL A 71 8.87 -1.96 10.81
C VAL A 71 7.64 -1.06 10.75
N LEU A 72 6.90 -1.02 11.86
CA LEU A 72 5.78 -0.10 12.07
C LEU A 72 6.20 1.01 13.04
N ARG A 73 5.97 2.28 12.66
CA ARG A 73 6.12 3.44 13.56
C ARG A 73 4.74 3.88 14.04
N LEU A 74 4.54 3.87 15.35
CA LEU A 74 3.27 4.28 15.94
C LEU A 74 3.25 5.80 16.15
N PRO A 75 2.24 6.53 15.66
CA PRO A 75 2.01 7.91 16.06
C PRO A 75 1.56 7.94 17.53
N ASN A 76 2.06 8.90 18.31
CA ASN A 76 1.64 9.19 19.70
C ASN A 76 2.14 8.27 20.83
N SER A 77 3.24 7.54 20.63
CA SER A 77 3.97 7.01 21.78
C SER A 77 4.93 8.10 22.28
N ILE A 78 4.95 8.39 23.60
CA ILE A 78 5.94 9.28 24.25
C ILE A 78 7.39 8.77 23.98
N VAL A 79 7.50 7.53 23.51
CA VAL A 79 8.70 6.85 23.05
C VAL A 79 8.56 6.57 21.55
N ASN A 80 9.59 6.85 20.74
CA ASN A 80 9.64 6.39 19.35
C ASN A 80 9.69 4.86 19.30
N LEU A 81 8.54 4.21 19.24
CA LEU A 81 8.43 2.75 19.23
C LEU A 81 8.39 2.23 17.79
N SER A 82 9.44 1.51 17.41
CA SER A 82 9.52 0.74 16.18
C SER A 82 9.23 -0.73 16.48
N ILE A 83 8.09 -1.24 16.02
CA ILE A 83 7.76 -2.66 16.20
C ILE A 83 8.33 -3.44 15.01
N LEU A 84 9.17 -4.43 15.31
CA LEU A 84 9.60 -5.42 14.32
C LEU A 84 8.48 -6.43 14.13
N LEU A 85 7.90 -6.49 12.94
CA LEU A 85 6.90 -7.50 12.64
C LEU A 85 7.60 -8.83 12.30
N PRO A 86 7.25 -9.94 12.98
CA PRO A 86 7.86 -11.23 12.71
C PRO A 86 7.48 -11.79 11.33
N SER A 87 8.42 -12.52 10.76
CA SER A 87 8.27 -13.28 9.53
C SER A 87 7.12 -14.29 9.65
N GLY A 88 6.08 -14.14 8.83
CA GLY A 88 4.91 -15.04 8.82
C GLY A 88 3.63 -14.47 9.46
N SER A 89 3.67 -13.27 10.05
CA SER A 89 2.43 -12.59 10.44
C SER A 89 1.68 -12.09 9.21
N SER A 90 0.62 -12.80 8.82
CA SER A 90 -0.41 -12.22 7.96
C SER A 90 -1.05 -11.08 8.74
N ILE A 91 -0.72 -9.83 8.39
CA ILE A 91 -1.45 -8.67 8.90
C ILE A 91 -2.90 -8.91 8.50
N LEU A 92 -3.79 -9.03 9.50
CA LEU A 92 -5.17 -9.45 9.32
C LEU A 92 -5.78 -8.76 8.09
N LYS A 93 -6.24 -9.57 7.13
CA LYS A 93 -7.33 -9.18 6.24
C LYS A 93 -8.53 -8.95 7.17
N ALA A 94 -8.69 -7.73 7.66
CA ALA A 94 -9.97 -7.29 8.23
C ALA A 94 -10.95 -7.04 7.08
#